data_AF-A0A523MR60-F1
#
_entry.id   AF-A0A523MR60-F1
#
_cell.length_a   1.000
_cell.length_b   1.000
_cell.length_c   1.000
_cell.angle_alpha   90.00
_cell.angle_beta   90.00
_cell.angle_gamma   90.00
#
_symmetry.space_group_name_H-M   'P 1'
#
loop_
_entity.id
_entity.type
_entity.pdbx_description
1 polymer ?
#
loop_
_entity_poly.entity_id
_entity_poly.type
_entity_poly.pdbx_seq_one_letter_code
_entity_poly.pdbx_strand_id
1 'polypeptide(L)'
;MQQFLALSLSLIFFMTACSGTDSVTRKSWSEHKNTIYLQDLTSNKNDFQDAGAQLRLALEDQFADTLFLVAEEKKYARFHMKYKVTEFNKGSRLKRMATFGIDDGSRARIKVKVALFSEESVLGQWEVESWVGGGITGGSASQLFEQVAEQILQHLKGF
;
A
#
# COMPACT_ATOMS: atom_id res chain seq x y z
N MET A 1 -51.85 -34.56 27.64
CA MET A 1 -51.34 -33.19 27.36
C MET A 1 -49.84 -33.00 27.67
N GLN A 2 -49.01 -34.05 27.76
CA GLN A 2 -47.55 -33.93 27.95
C GLN A 2 -46.71 -34.42 26.75
N GLN A 3 -47.32 -35.14 25.80
CA GLN A 3 -46.60 -35.71 24.65
C GLN A 3 -46.44 -34.74 23.47
N PHE A 4 -47.30 -33.72 23.35
CA PHE A 4 -47.19 -32.70 22.29
C PHE A 4 -46.14 -31.61 22.59
N LEU A 5 -45.71 -31.49 23.84
CA LEU A 5 -44.75 -30.46 24.29
C LEU A 5 -43.29 -30.90 24.07
N ALA A 6 -43.03 -32.20 24.03
CA ALA A 6 -41.71 -32.75 23.70
C ALA A 6 -41.37 -32.66 22.20
N LEU A 7 -42.39 -32.68 21.34
CA LEU A 7 -42.23 -32.59 19.89
C LEU A 7 -41.90 -31.16 19.41
N SER A 8 -42.33 -30.12 20.13
CA SER A 8 -42.00 -28.74 19.76
C SER A 8 -40.59 -28.32 20.19
N LEU A 9 -40.03 -28.92 21.25
CA LEU A 9 -38.69 -28.59 21.75
C LEU A 9 -37.56 -29.23 20.92
N SER A 10 -37.86 -30.30 20.18
CA SER A 10 -36.91 -30.97 19.27
C SER A 10 -36.69 -30.22 17.95
N LEU A 11 -37.59 -29.32 17.56
CA LEU A 11 -37.53 -28.65 16.25
C LEU A 11 -36.65 -27.39 16.28
N ILE A 12 -36.37 -26.83 17.46
CA ILE A 12 -35.62 -25.57 17.61
C ILE A 12 -34.10 -25.80 17.50
N PHE A 13 -33.62 -27.05 17.66
CA PHE A 13 -32.19 -27.35 17.61
C PHE A 13 -31.58 -27.41 16.19
N PHE A 14 -32.39 -27.31 15.14
CA PHE A 14 -31.91 -27.32 13.75
C PHE A 14 -31.73 -25.93 13.13
N MET A 15 -32.00 -24.84 13.86
CA MET A 15 -31.93 -23.47 13.32
C MET A 15 -30.90 -22.56 14.01
N THR A 16 -29.82 -23.13 14.56
CA THR A 16 -28.60 -22.36 14.91
C THR A 16 -27.48 -22.62 13.92
N ALA A 17 -27.81 -22.76 12.63
CA ALA A 17 -26.86 -22.43 11.57
C ALA A 17 -27.11 -20.98 11.15
N CYS A 18 -26.76 -20.04 12.04
CA CYS A 18 -26.47 -18.68 11.60
C CYS A 18 -25.30 -18.80 10.63
N SER A 19 -25.65 -18.67 9.36
CA SER A 19 -24.75 -18.46 8.23
C SER A 19 -23.63 -17.52 8.64
N GLY A 20 -22.43 -18.08 8.82
CA GLY A 20 -21.21 -17.33 8.59
C GLY A 20 -21.21 -16.93 7.13
N THR A 21 -21.81 -15.79 6.82
CA THR A 21 -21.60 -15.13 5.54
C THR A 21 -20.20 -14.57 5.60
N ASP A 22 -19.21 -15.42 5.37
CA ASP A 22 -18.01 -14.95 4.71
C ASP A 22 -18.51 -14.47 3.35
N SER A 23 -18.71 -13.16 3.22
CA SER A 23 -18.75 -12.53 1.92
C SER A 23 -17.33 -12.69 1.35
N VAL A 24 -17.03 -13.89 0.88
CA VAL A 24 -16.01 -14.09 -0.13
C VAL A 24 -16.59 -13.39 -1.34
N THR A 25 -16.34 -12.08 -1.41
CA THR A 25 -16.46 -11.33 -2.65
C THR A 25 -15.58 -12.07 -3.63
N ARG A 26 -16.21 -12.94 -4.41
CA ARG A 26 -15.58 -13.63 -5.52
C ARG A 26 -15.33 -12.54 -6.55
N LYS A 27 -14.28 -11.75 -6.34
CA LYS A 27 -13.81 -10.74 -7.27
C LYS A 27 -13.50 -11.50 -8.55
N SER A 28 -14.39 -11.42 -9.54
CA SER A 28 -14.22 -12.10 -10.81
C SER A 28 -13.19 -11.30 -11.61
N TRP A 29 -11.93 -11.58 -11.33
CA TRP A 29 -10.79 -10.94 -11.94
C TRP A 29 -10.56 -11.56 -13.32
N SER A 30 -11.07 -10.91 -14.37
CA SER A 30 -10.63 -11.23 -15.74
C SER A 30 -9.24 -10.61 -15.95
N GLU A 31 -8.26 -11.43 -16.31
CA GLU A 31 -6.81 -11.16 -16.35
C GLU A 31 -6.33 -9.97 -17.21
N HIS A 32 -7.22 -9.20 -17.85
CA HIS A 32 -6.86 -7.99 -18.61
C HIS A 32 -7.36 -6.69 -17.96
N LYS A 33 -8.09 -6.78 -16.83
CA LYS A 33 -8.72 -5.63 -16.17
C LYS A 33 -7.88 -4.96 -15.08
N ASN A 34 -6.72 -5.52 -14.73
CA ASN A 34 -5.90 -5.08 -13.58
C ASN A 34 -4.49 -4.64 -13.98
N THR A 35 -4.30 -4.12 -15.18
CA THR A 35 -3.00 -3.55 -15.57
C THR A 35 -2.85 -2.14 -15.00
N ILE A 36 -1.72 -1.86 -14.36
CA ILE A 36 -1.40 -0.55 -13.78
C ILE A 36 -0.08 -0.01 -14.33
N TYR A 37 -0.06 1.26 -14.70
CA TYR A 37 1.15 1.96 -15.12
C TYR A 37 1.61 2.89 -14.01
N LEU A 38 2.88 2.73 -13.61
CA LEU A 38 3.54 3.56 -12.61
C LEU A 38 4.22 4.75 -13.29
N GLN A 39 3.79 5.96 -12.94
CA GLN A 39 4.33 7.20 -13.49
C GLN A 39 4.98 8.05 -12.38
N ASP A 40 6.30 8.17 -12.44
CA ASP A 40 7.06 9.08 -11.59
C ASP A 40 6.93 10.53 -12.08
N LEU A 41 6.56 11.43 -11.18
CA LEU A 41 6.50 12.88 -11.37
C LEU A 41 7.48 13.63 -10.47
N THR A 42 8.41 12.91 -9.82
CA THR A 42 9.47 13.48 -8.99
C THR A 42 10.38 14.34 -9.87
N SER A 43 10.66 15.56 -9.40
CA SER A 43 11.44 16.54 -10.17
C SER A 43 12.92 16.14 -10.23
N ASN A 44 13.54 16.28 -11.40
CA ASN A 44 15.00 16.14 -11.59
C ASN A 44 15.83 17.27 -10.97
N LYS A 45 15.19 18.28 -10.35
CA LYS A 45 15.86 19.38 -9.64
C LYS A 45 16.01 18.99 -8.16
N ASN A 46 17.23 18.64 -7.74
CA ASN A 46 17.72 18.36 -6.36
C ASN A 46 17.89 16.86 -5.98
N ASP A 47 18.44 16.64 -4.77
CA ASP A 47 18.79 15.40 -4.02
C ASP A 47 17.75 14.26 -4.00
N PHE A 48 16.65 14.39 -4.75
CA PHE A 48 15.54 13.45 -4.87
C PHE A 48 15.63 12.54 -6.08
N GLN A 49 16.66 12.72 -6.93
CA GLN A 49 16.75 12.07 -8.24
C GLN A 49 16.69 10.54 -8.17
N ASP A 50 17.23 9.95 -7.10
CA ASP A 50 17.16 8.51 -6.87
C ASP A 50 15.93 8.06 -6.06
N ALA A 51 15.22 8.99 -5.40
CA ALA A 51 14.11 8.65 -4.52
C ALA A 51 12.89 8.18 -5.31
N GLY A 52 12.60 8.84 -6.44
CA GLY A 52 11.51 8.44 -7.33
C GLY A 52 11.74 7.06 -7.97
N ALA A 53 12.98 6.77 -8.37
CA ALA A 53 13.38 5.46 -8.89
C ALA A 53 13.36 4.36 -7.81
N GLN A 54 13.87 4.63 -6.61
CA GLN A 54 13.80 3.68 -5.48
C GLN A 54 12.37 3.36 -5.08
N LEU A 55 11.48 4.37 -5.08
CA LEU A 55 10.06 4.15 -4.82
C LEU A 55 9.42 3.32 -5.93
N ARG A 56 9.82 3.51 -7.20
CA ARG A 56 9.34 2.67 -8.31
C ARG A 56 9.63 1.20 -8.05
N LEU A 57 10.89 0.89 -7.71
CA LEU A 57 11.34 -0.48 -7.46
C LEU A 57 10.57 -1.09 -6.28
N ALA A 58 10.41 -0.34 -5.19
CA ALA A 58 9.64 -0.80 -4.04
C ALA A 58 8.16 -1.03 -4.36
N LEU A 59 7.55 -0.19 -5.21
CA LEU A 59 6.19 -0.40 -5.68
C LEU A 59 6.08 -1.65 -6.56
N GLU A 60 6.99 -1.84 -7.53
CA GLU A 60 7.02 -3.02 -8.40
C GLU A 60 7.14 -4.31 -7.59
N ASP A 61 8.00 -4.33 -6.57
CA ASP A 61 8.14 -5.44 -5.62
C ASP A 61 6.85 -5.71 -4.85
N GLN A 62 6.22 -4.66 -4.27
CA GLN A 62 4.94 -4.80 -3.58
C GLN A 62 3.79 -5.24 -4.51
N PHE A 63 3.80 -4.86 -5.79
CA PHE A 63 2.81 -5.29 -6.76
C PHE A 63 3.01 -6.75 -7.21
N ALA A 64 4.24 -7.29 -7.12
CA ALA A 64 4.53 -8.68 -7.48
C ALA A 64 3.70 -9.68 -6.66
N ASP A 65 3.37 -9.32 -5.41
CA ASP A 65 2.52 -10.11 -4.51
C ASP A 65 1.02 -9.78 -4.64
N THR A 66 0.61 -9.12 -5.74
CA THR A 66 -0.77 -8.69 -5.97
C THR A 66 -1.32 -9.17 -7.31
N LEU A 67 -2.62 -8.96 -7.51
CA LEU A 67 -3.29 -9.27 -8.78
C LEU A 67 -3.18 -8.13 -9.81
N PHE A 68 -2.43 -7.07 -9.50
CA PHE A 68 -2.16 -5.99 -10.46
C PHE A 68 -0.90 -6.32 -11.25
N LEU A 69 -1.01 -6.22 -12.58
CA LEU A 69 0.13 -6.38 -13.47
C LEU A 69 0.71 -5.00 -13.79
N VAL A 70 1.97 -4.77 -13.43
CA VAL A 70 2.66 -3.52 -13.77
C VAL A 70 2.98 -3.50 -15.25
N ALA A 71 2.40 -2.55 -15.98
CA ALA A 71 2.62 -2.40 -17.41
C ALA A 71 3.92 -1.61 -17.68
N GLU A 72 4.67 -2.03 -18.71
CA GLU A 72 5.88 -1.34 -19.16
C GLU A 72 5.55 -0.01 -19.85
N GLU A 73 4.46 0.05 -20.62
CA GLU A 73 4.03 1.25 -21.32
C GLU A 73 2.62 1.70 -20.90
N LYS A 74 2.42 3.01 -20.88
CA LYS A 74 1.16 3.63 -20.47
C LYS A 74 -0.05 3.10 -21.24
N LYS A 75 0.06 2.91 -22.56
CA LYS A 75 -1.05 2.47 -23.43
C LYS A 75 -1.60 1.07 -23.11
N TYR A 76 -0.85 0.24 -22.37
CA TYR A 76 -1.26 -1.12 -22.00
C TYR A 76 -1.91 -1.19 -20.62
N ALA A 77 -1.94 -0.09 -19.87
CA ALA A 77 -2.49 -0.04 -18.53
C ALA A 77 -3.89 0.56 -18.52
N ARG A 78 -4.82 -0.14 -17.85
CA ARG A 78 -6.15 0.38 -17.55
C ARG A 78 -6.11 1.45 -16.45
N PHE A 79 -5.23 1.26 -15.48
CA PHE A 79 -5.04 2.19 -14.37
C PHE A 79 -3.72 2.94 -14.51
N HIS A 80 -3.73 4.23 -14.18
CA HIS A 80 -2.51 5.02 -14.13
C HIS A 80 -2.30 5.51 -12.71
N MET A 81 -1.21 5.09 -12.08
CA MET A 81 -0.80 5.61 -10.80
C MET A 81 0.33 6.60 -10.98
N LYS A 82 0.04 7.86 -10.69
CA LYS A 82 1.03 8.94 -10.69
C LYS A 82 1.50 9.14 -9.27
N TYR A 83 2.81 9.22 -9.06
CA TYR A 83 3.37 9.52 -7.75
C TYR A 83 4.45 10.59 -7.85
N LYS A 84 4.64 11.32 -6.76
CA LYS A 84 5.66 12.37 -6.64
C LYS A 84 6.24 12.38 -5.25
N VAL A 85 7.55 12.17 -5.13
CA VAL A 85 8.26 12.44 -3.88
C VAL A 85 8.32 13.96 -3.68
N THR A 86 7.77 14.43 -2.56
CA THR A 86 7.70 15.85 -2.21
C THR A 86 8.70 16.25 -1.13
N GLU A 87 9.10 15.28 -0.29
CA GLU A 87 10.12 15.44 0.74
C GLU A 87 10.91 14.14 0.83
N PHE A 88 12.24 14.21 0.83
CA PHE A 88 13.08 13.05 1.13
C PHE A 88 14.35 13.49 1.84
N ASN A 89 14.58 12.91 3.01
CA ASN A 89 15.81 13.08 3.77
C ASN A 89 16.33 11.68 4.11
N LYS A 90 17.50 11.33 3.58
CA LYS A 90 18.15 10.04 3.86
C LYS A 90 18.67 9.94 5.31
N GLY A 91 18.77 11.08 5.99
CA GLY A 91 19.49 11.26 7.25
C GLY A 91 20.98 10.98 7.09
N SER A 92 21.79 11.34 8.09
CA SER A 92 23.21 10.99 8.08
C SER A 92 23.48 9.75 8.93
N ARG A 93 24.00 8.67 8.32
CA ARG A 93 24.45 7.46 9.03
C ARG A 93 25.51 7.79 10.09
N LEU A 94 26.43 8.70 9.77
CA LEU A 94 27.49 9.09 10.69
C LEU A 94 26.94 9.89 11.87
N LYS A 95 26.01 10.84 11.62
CA LYS A 95 25.31 11.53 12.71
C LYS A 95 24.44 10.58 13.52
N ARG A 96 23.79 9.58 12.89
CA ARG A 96 23.03 8.53 13.58
C ARG A 96 23.88 7.74 14.58
N MET A 97 25.14 7.45 14.24
CA MET A 97 26.08 6.79 15.16
C MET A 97 26.55 7.74 16.26
N ALA A 98 26.80 9.01 15.94
CA ALA A 98 27.32 9.99 16.89
C ALA A 98 26.27 10.49 17.90
N THR A 99 25.00 10.59 17.52
CA THR A 99 23.92 11.16 18.35
C THR A 99 23.01 10.10 18.96
N PHE A 100 23.30 8.81 18.76
CA PHE A 100 22.44 7.69 19.15
C PHE A 100 20.98 7.83 18.67
N GLY A 101 20.74 8.59 17.60
CA GLY A 101 19.41 8.81 17.03
C GLY A 101 18.54 9.87 17.71
N ILE A 102 19.12 10.68 18.62
CA ILE A 102 18.39 11.73 19.34
C ILE A 102 18.22 13.00 18.47
N ASP A 103 19.12 13.24 17.52
CA ASP A 103 19.11 14.42 16.65
C ASP A 103 18.13 14.29 15.46
N ASP A 104 17.36 15.33 15.14
CA ASP A 104 16.42 15.33 14.01
C ASP A 104 17.15 15.21 12.65
N GLY A 105 18.39 15.72 12.55
CA GLY A 105 19.25 15.53 11.37
C GLY A 105 19.74 14.09 11.14
N SER A 106 19.43 13.18 12.07
CA SER A 106 19.77 11.76 11.99
C SER A 106 18.62 10.90 11.45
N ARG A 107 17.38 11.40 11.53
CA ARG A 107 16.18 10.71 11.06
C ARG A 107 16.14 10.68 9.54
N ALA A 108 15.67 9.57 8.99
CA ALA A 108 15.36 9.50 7.57
C ALA A 108 13.85 9.59 7.39
N ARG A 109 13.39 10.36 6.40
CA ARG A 109 11.97 10.66 6.16
C ARG A 109 11.67 10.72 4.68
N ILE A 110 10.47 10.31 4.31
CA ILE A 110 9.95 10.42 2.95
C ILE A 110 8.48 10.85 3.00
N LYS A 111 8.09 11.72 2.08
CA LYS A 111 6.70 12.10 1.82
C LYS A 111 6.41 12.00 0.34
N VAL A 112 5.28 11.38 0.01
CA VAL A 112 4.89 11.08 -1.36
C VAL A 112 3.43 11.45 -1.57
N LYS A 113 3.15 12.15 -2.66
CA LYS A 113 1.79 12.34 -3.16
C LYS A 113 1.50 11.33 -4.24
N VAL A 114 0.35 10.67 -4.17
CA VAL A 114 -0.08 9.63 -5.10
C VAL A 114 -1.47 9.92 -5.59
N ALA A 115 -1.72 9.64 -6.87
CA ALA A 115 -3.02 9.76 -7.49
C ALA A 115 -3.26 8.58 -8.44
N LEU A 116 -4.41 7.92 -8.28
CA LEU A 116 -4.87 6.82 -9.11
C LEU A 116 -5.93 7.32 -10.10
N PHE A 117 -5.76 6.97 -11.37
CA PHE A 117 -6.67 7.32 -12.44
C PHE A 117 -7.14 6.06 -13.17
N SER A 118 -8.40 6.07 -13.60
CA SER A 118 -8.89 5.26 -14.71
C SER A 118 -8.80 6.07 -16.01
N GLU A 119 -9.20 5.48 -17.14
CA GLU A 119 -9.29 6.21 -18.41
C GLU A 119 -10.21 7.44 -18.34
N GLU A 120 -11.26 7.36 -17.53
CA GLU A 120 -12.35 8.35 -17.52
C GLU A 120 -12.28 9.32 -16.34
N SER A 121 -11.66 8.94 -15.22
CA SER A 121 -11.75 9.70 -13.97
C SER A 121 -10.62 9.46 -12.98
N VAL A 122 -10.52 10.37 -12.01
CA VAL A 122 -9.70 10.20 -10.80
C VAL A 122 -10.40 9.23 -9.87
N LEU A 123 -9.72 8.14 -9.49
CA LEU A 123 -10.24 7.15 -8.56
C LEU A 123 -9.88 7.49 -7.10
N GLY A 124 -8.69 8.06 -6.88
CA GLY A 124 -8.25 8.42 -5.54
C GLY A 124 -6.96 9.24 -5.52
N GLN A 125 -6.75 9.98 -4.43
CA GLN A 125 -5.55 10.76 -4.19
C GLN A 125 -5.18 10.69 -2.71
N TRP A 126 -3.91 10.47 -2.43
CA TRP A 126 -3.40 10.29 -1.07
C TRP A 126 -2.04 10.98 -0.90
N GLU A 127 -1.75 11.38 0.33
CA GLU A 127 -0.41 11.74 0.76
C GLU A 127 0.05 10.67 1.75
N VAL A 128 1.19 10.06 1.48
CA VAL A 128 1.76 8.98 2.29
C VAL A 128 3.10 9.45 2.83
N GLU A 129 3.38 9.13 4.08
CA GLU A 129 4.61 9.53 4.76
C GLU A 129 5.19 8.34 5.52
N SER A 130 6.52 8.27 5.58
CA SER A 130 7.24 7.35 6.46
C SER A 130 8.47 8.04 7.02
N TRP A 131 8.87 7.62 8.22
CA TRP A 131 10.11 8.00 8.84
C TRP A 131 10.72 6.79 9.56
N VAL A 132 12.04 6.74 9.62
CA VAL A 132 12.77 5.76 10.41
C VAL A 132 13.70 6.49 11.38
N GLY A 133 13.71 5.99 12.62
CA GLY A 133 14.48 6.57 13.73
C GLY A 133 15.99 6.46 13.52
N GLY A 134 16.77 7.17 14.33
CA GLY A 134 18.21 6.92 14.41
C GLY A 134 18.56 5.78 15.35
N GLY A 135 19.85 5.42 15.43
CA GLY A 135 20.37 4.38 16.32
C GLY A 135 20.55 3.00 15.68
N ILE A 136 21.12 2.06 16.43
CA ILE A 136 21.45 0.69 15.98
C ILE A 136 20.21 -0.16 15.60
N THR A 137 19.03 0.24 16.08
CA THR A 137 17.74 -0.39 15.76
C THR A 137 16.90 0.45 14.76
N GLY A 138 17.41 1.62 14.34
CA GLY A 138 16.66 2.66 13.63
C GLY A 138 16.36 2.39 12.16
N GLY A 139 16.64 1.19 11.65
CA GLY A 139 16.29 0.84 10.28
C GLY A 139 17.14 1.51 9.18
N SER A 140 16.75 1.23 7.93
CA SER A 140 17.45 1.57 6.70
C SER A 140 16.64 2.60 5.90
N ALA A 141 17.32 3.45 5.12
CA ALA A 141 16.64 4.34 4.18
C ALA A 141 15.83 3.57 3.12
N SER A 142 16.18 2.31 2.82
CA SER A 142 15.37 1.44 1.93
C SER A 142 13.99 1.13 2.51
N GLN A 143 13.90 0.95 3.83
CA GLN A 143 12.66 0.62 4.52
C GLN A 143 11.63 1.75 4.42
N LEU A 144 12.08 3.00 4.22
CA LEU A 144 11.18 4.12 3.94
C LEU A 144 10.36 3.86 2.66
N PHE A 145 11.02 3.40 1.61
CA PHE A 145 10.37 3.15 0.32
C PHE A 145 9.44 1.94 0.40
N GLU A 146 9.87 0.87 1.07
CA GLU A 146 9.05 -0.32 1.33
C GLU A 146 7.78 0.05 2.11
N GLN A 147 7.90 0.79 3.22
CA GLN A 147 6.76 1.21 4.05
C GLN A 147 5.81 2.15 3.31
N VAL A 148 6.33 3.06 2.47
CA VAL A 148 5.48 3.91 1.64
C VAL A 148 4.76 3.09 0.57
N ALA A 149 5.47 2.18 -0.11
CA ALA A 149 4.88 1.31 -1.12
C ALA A 149 3.77 0.43 -0.52
N GLU A 150 3.98 -0.12 0.68
CA GLU A 150 2.98 -0.88 1.42
C GLU A 150 1.74 -0.02 1.73
N GLN A 151 1.92 1.19 2.28
CA GLN A 151 0.81 2.11 2.57
C GLN A 151 0.02 2.50 1.30
N ILE A 152 0.71 2.75 0.18
CA ILE A 152 0.07 3.00 -1.11
C ILE A 152 -0.77 1.80 -1.53
N LEU A 153 -0.23 0.58 -1.41
CA LEU A 153 -0.95 -0.64 -1.76
C LEU A 153 -2.16 -0.88 -0.84
N GLN A 154 -2.04 -0.57 0.45
CA GLN A 154 -3.17 -0.63 1.39
C GLN A 154 -4.30 0.32 0.97
N HIS A 155 -3.96 1.53 0.53
CA HIS A 155 -4.96 2.43 -0.06
C HIS A 155 -5.61 1.80 -1.29
N LEU A 156 -4.85 1.17 -2.19
CA LEU A 156 -5.42 0.51 -3.38
C LEU A 156 -6.35 -0.67 -3.05
N LYS A 157 -6.09 -1.41 -1.97
CA LYS A 157 -6.96 -2.51 -1.51
C LYS A 157 -8.31 -2.04 -0.96
N GLY A 158 -8.38 -0.79 -0.50
CA GLY A 158 -9.58 -0.16 0.05
C GLY A 158 -10.51 0.48 -0.99
N PHE A 159 -10.13 0.47 -2.27
CA PHE A 159 -10.94 0.93 -3.40
C PHE A 159 -11.51 -0.22 -4.22
#